data_AF-A0A942CQA1-F1
#
_entry.id   AF-A0A942CQA1-F1
#
_cell.length_a   1.000
_cell.length_b   1.000
_cell.length_c   1.000
_cell.angle_alpha   90.00
_cell.angle_beta   90.00
_cell.angle_gamma   90.00
#
_symmetry.space_group_name_H-M   'P 1'
#
loop_
_entity.id
_entity.type
_entity.pdbx_description
1 polymer ?
#
loop_
_entity_poly.entity_id
_entity_poly.type
_entity_poly.pdbx_seq_one_letter_code
_entity_poly.pdbx_strand_id
1 'polypeptide(L)'
;MSEPLRSETSRAQEPTSRAERDAKIEHLLLTGLDYYFAQQYEQAINVWTRALFLDRSHARARAYIERARSAQAERQRESEALLHDGADAIRRGDRAEARRLLDEAMSHGGPSDEVLALLDRVERLDDVTGNGVGESDGDTPRLVLATDAPVPGAQLPRSVLLACGVIVLAALVIALAMLRTGWEPLVERSLARRFDRAATVAPPALVAVPVPRRSENALARARLLVAGGKLRDALPVLESIRPTDPERAEADRLRADVQRQLIALGPLPTAASPRQLDGVVP
;
A
#
# COMPACT_ATOMS: atom_id res chain seq x y z
N MET A 1 26.67 -47.86 -25.78
CA MET A 1 27.34 -47.50 -24.51
C MET A 1 27.69 -46.02 -24.57
N SER A 2 27.40 -45.31 -23.47
CA SER A 2 27.84 -43.94 -23.16
C SER A 2 27.08 -42.79 -23.84
N GLU A 3 26.07 -42.27 -23.15
CA GLU A 3 25.54 -40.92 -23.35
C GLU A 3 25.74 -40.10 -22.04
N PRO A 4 26.80 -39.28 -21.92
CA PRO A 4 27.06 -38.49 -20.72
C PRO A 4 27.09 -36.98 -21.02
N LEU A 5 25.96 -36.38 -21.42
CA LEU A 5 25.89 -34.92 -21.71
C LEU A 5 24.79 -34.16 -20.96
N ARG A 6 23.97 -34.80 -20.11
CA ARG A 6 22.90 -34.09 -19.36
C ARG A 6 23.35 -33.48 -18.02
N SER A 7 24.46 -33.93 -17.47
CA SER A 7 24.86 -33.60 -16.09
C SER A 7 25.71 -32.33 -15.97
N GLU A 8 26.43 -31.95 -17.03
CA GLU A 8 27.38 -30.81 -16.99
C GLU A 8 26.67 -29.46 -17.09
N THR A 9 25.61 -29.36 -17.91
CA THR A 9 24.81 -28.13 -18.04
C THR A 9 24.09 -27.77 -16.72
N SER A 10 23.65 -28.77 -15.95
CA SER A 10 22.93 -28.56 -14.68
C SER A 10 23.84 -27.95 -13.60
N ARG A 11 25.10 -28.40 -13.50
CA ARG A 11 26.05 -27.89 -12.48
C ARG A 11 26.55 -26.47 -12.78
N ALA A 12 26.63 -26.09 -14.06
CA ALA A 12 27.03 -24.74 -14.46
C ALA A 12 25.90 -23.69 -14.34
N GLN A 13 24.63 -24.10 -14.42
CA GLN A 13 23.47 -23.20 -14.28
C GLN A 13 23.07 -22.93 -12.81
N GLU A 14 23.36 -23.85 -11.89
CA GLU A 14 23.10 -23.70 -10.46
C GLU A 14 23.71 -22.45 -9.80
N PRO A 15 24.99 -22.08 -10.01
CA PRO A 15 25.58 -20.89 -9.37
C PRO A 15 24.95 -19.59 -9.88
N THR A 16 24.68 -19.48 -11.18
CA THR A 16 24.01 -18.31 -11.77
C THR A 16 22.60 -18.15 -11.24
N SER A 17 21.82 -19.25 -11.19
CA SER A 17 20.46 -19.23 -10.63
C SER A 17 20.44 -18.87 -9.14
N ARG A 18 21.45 -19.29 -8.36
CA ARG A 18 21.56 -18.90 -6.96
C ARG A 18 21.86 -17.40 -6.81
N ALA A 19 22.84 -16.88 -7.55
CA ALA A 19 23.17 -15.46 -7.53
C ALA A 19 21.98 -14.58 -7.97
N GLU A 20 21.24 -15.00 -9.00
CA GLU A 20 20.02 -14.31 -9.44
C GLU A 20 18.92 -14.31 -8.36
N ARG A 21 18.72 -15.45 -7.67
CA ARG A 21 17.78 -15.54 -6.55
C ARG A 21 18.18 -14.62 -5.40
N ASP A 22 19.46 -14.60 -5.03
CA ASP A 22 19.98 -13.76 -3.95
C ASP A 22 19.83 -12.26 -4.31
N ALA A 23 20.13 -11.87 -5.56
CA ALA A 23 19.90 -10.51 -6.04
C ALA A 23 18.42 -10.12 -6.03
N LYS A 24 17.52 -11.06 -6.37
CA LYS A 24 16.07 -10.84 -6.31
C LYS A 24 15.58 -10.68 -4.87
N ILE A 25 16.11 -11.47 -3.94
CA ILE A 25 15.81 -11.36 -2.50
C ILE A 25 16.25 -9.99 -1.99
N GLU A 26 17.48 -9.57 -2.27
CA GLU A 26 17.99 -8.25 -1.85
C GLU A 26 17.15 -7.11 -2.40
N HIS A 27 16.76 -7.17 -3.68
CA HIS A 27 15.87 -6.18 -4.28
C HIS A 27 14.51 -6.11 -3.56
N LEU A 28 13.90 -7.26 -3.22
CA LEU A 28 12.65 -7.30 -2.45
C LEU A 28 12.84 -6.72 -1.05
N LEU A 29 13.96 -7.01 -0.38
CA LEU A 29 14.26 -6.44 0.93
C LEU A 29 14.31 -4.92 0.90
N LEU A 30 15.07 -4.35 -0.03
CA LEU A 30 15.20 -2.89 -0.20
C LEU A 30 13.87 -2.23 -0.58
N THR A 31 13.07 -2.90 -1.43
CA THR A 31 11.75 -2.41 -1.83
C THR A 31 10.78 -2.43 -0.65
N GLY A 32 10.76 -3.50 0.15
CA GLY A 32 9.92 -3.57 1.35
C GLY A 32 10.32 -2.52 2.40
N LEU A 33 11.60 -2.18 2.49
CA LEU A 33 12.07 -1.10 3.36
C LEU A 33 11.55 0.28 2.94
N ASP A 34 11.29 0.53 1.65
CA ASP A 34 10.63 1.78 1.25
C ASP A 34 9.23 1.88 1.79
N TYR A 35 8.45 0.81 1.61
CA TYR A 35 7.08 0.75 2.11
C TYR A 35 7.05 0.89 3.62
N TYR A 36 8.00 0.27 4.33
CA TYR A 36 8.15 0.43 5.77
C TYR A 36 8.41 1.89 6.16
N PHE A 37 9.34 2.58 5.50
CA PHE A 37 9.61 4.00 5.77
C PHE A 37 8.49 4.94 5.31
N ALA A 38 7.63 4.50 4.40
CA ALA A 38 6.42 5.18 4.00
C ALA A 38 5.22 4.84 4.91
N GLN A 39 5.42 4.12 6.02
CA GLN A 39 4.38 3.61 6.93
C GLN A 39 3.31 2.71 6.28
N GLN A 40 3.63 2.18 5.11
CA GLN A 40 2.84 1.23 4.34
C GLN A 40 3.20 -0.20 4.77
N TYR A 41 2.89 -0.54 6.02
CA TYR A 41 3.35 -1.79 6.65
C TYR A 41 2.82 -3.04 5.95
N GLU A 42 1.57 -3.02 5.46
CA GLU A 42 0.98 -4.14 4.71
C GLU A 42 1.76 -4.43 3.42
N GLN A 43 2.06 -3.39 2.64
CA GLN A 43 2.83 -3.51 1.41
C GLN A 43 4.26 -4.00 1.70
N ALA A 44 4.89 -3.53 2.78
CA ALA A 44 6.20 -3.99 3.22
C ALA A 44 6.18 -5.49 3.56
N ILE A 45 5.18 -5.93 4.34
CA ILE A 45 4.99 -7.33 4.73
C ILE A 45 4.77 -8.20 3.48
N ASN A 46 3.94 -7.76 2.54
CA ASN A 46 3.69 -8.49 1.29
C ASN A 46 4.96 -8.66 0.45
N VAL A 47 5.76 -7.61 0.31
CA VAL A 47 7.02 -7.67 -0.44
C VAL A 47 8.05 -8.60 0.24
N TRP A 48 8.22 -8.52 1.57
CA TRP A 48 9.15 -9.42 2.27
C TRP A 48 8.65 -10.86 2.33
N THR A 49 7.34 -11.07 2.32
CA THR A 49 6.77 -12.42 2.21
C THR A 49 7.13 -13.05 0.87
N ARG A 50 7.19 -12.27 -0.21
CA ARG A 50 7.72 -12.72 -1.52
C ARG A 50 9.20 -13.12 -1.44
N ALA A 51 10.01 -12.44 -0.61
CA ALA A 51 11.39 -12.86 -0.37
C ALA A 51 11.45 -14.21 0.36
N LEU A 52 10.55 -14.46 1.32
CA LEU A 52 10.43 -15.75 2.00
C LEU A 52 9.95 -16.89 1.09
N PHE A 53 9.25 -16.59 -0.01
CA PHE A 53 8.94 -17.61 -1.00
C PHE A 53 10.18 -18.07 -1.79
N LEU A 54 11.18 -17.20 -1.96
CA LEU A 54 12.45 -17.53 -2.62
C LEU A 54 13.43 -18.24 -1.68
N ASP A 55 13.52 -17.77 -0.44
CA ASP A 55 14.25 -18.41 0.66
C ASP A 55 13.40 -18.41 1.93
N ARG A 56 12.80 -19.57 2.23
CA ARG A 56 11.93 -19.74 3.40
C ARG A 56 12.64 -19.41 4.71
N SER A 57 13.94 -19.63 4.79
CA SER A 57 14.77 -19.41 5.99
C SER A 57 15.40 -18.04 6.07
N HIS A 58 15.05 -17.10 5.19
CA HIS A 58 15.73 -15.82 5.11
C HIS A 58 15.54 -14.96 6.38
N ALA A 59 16.59 -14.86 7.20
CA ALA A 59 16.53 -14.26 8.54
C ALA A 59 16.13 -12.78 8.51
N ARG A 60 16.68 -11.99 7.58
CA ARG A 60 16.43 -10.54 7.47
C ARG A 60 14.96 -10.26 7.12
N ALA A 61 14.39 -10.97 6.14
CA ALA A 61 12.98 -10.81 5.76
C ALA A 61 12.04 -11.14 6.93
N ARG A 62 12.31 -12.21 7.70
CA ARG A 62 11.49 -12.56 8.87
C ARG A 62 11.55 -11.47 9.95
N ALA A 63 12.75 -10.99 10.27
CA ALA A 63 12.92 -9.94 11.27
C ALA A 63 12.19 -8.64 10.87
N TYR A 64 12.24 -8.29 9.58
CA TYR A 64 11.55 -7.12 9.05
C TYR A 64 10.02 -7.26 9.08
N ILE A 65 9.48 -8.41 8.70
CA ILE A 65 8.04 -8.69 8.81
C ILE A 65 7.57 -8.56 10.25
N GLU A 66 8.29 -9.16 11.20
CA GLU A 66 7.93 -9.10 12.62
C GLU A 66 7.92 -7.66 13.15
N ARG A 67 8.92 -6.87 12.74
CA ARG A 67 8.99 -5.45 13.10
C ARG A 67 7.88 -4.61 12.46
N ALA A 68 7.51 -4.87 11.20
CA ALA A 68 6.40 -4.16 10.56
C ALA A 68 5.07 -4.48 11.23
N ARG A 69 4.83 -5.75 11.61
CA ARG A 69 3.65 -6.14 12.39
C ARG A 69 3.60 -5.46 13.75
N SER A 70 4.74 -5.37 14.44
CA SER A 70 4.85 -4.66 15.72
C SER A 70 4.51 -3.17 15.57
N ALA A 71 5.03 -2.51 14.53
CA ALA A 71 4.73 -1.11 14.24
C ALA A 71 3.25 -0.88 13.87
N GLN A 72 2.64 -1.82 13.13
CA GLN A 72 1.23 -1.78 12.81
C GLN A 72 0.35 -1.97 14.05
N ALA A 73 0.70 -2.90 14.94
CA ALA A 73 -0.01 -3.11 16.19
C ALA A 73 0.03 -1.87 17.10
N GLU A 74 1.17 -1.16 17.14
CA GLU A 74 1.27 0.08 17.91
C GLU A 74 0.39 1.19 17.32
N ARG A 75 0.45 1.37 16.00
CA ARG A 75 -0.40 2.33 15.30
C ARG A 75 -1.91 2.05 15.52
N GLN A 76 -2.27 0.77 15.53
CA GLN A 76 -3.64 0.35 15.83
C GLN A 76 -4.05 0.74 17.26
N ARG A 77 -3.18 0.50 18.25
CA ARG A 77 -3.43 0.91 19.65
C ARG A 77 -3.59 2.42 19.78
N GLU A 78 -2.72 3.21 19.13
CA GLU A 78 -2.83 4.67 19.11
C GLU A 78 -4.18 5.12 18.54
N SER A 79 -4.60 4.50 17.43
CA SER A 79 -5.91 4.79 16.81
C SER A 79 -7.09 4.41 17.71
N GLU A 80 -7.00 3.29 18.43
CA GLU A 80 -8.03 2.84 19.38
C GLU A 80 -8.10 3.76 20.61
N ALA A 81 -6.97 4.24 21.10
CA ALA A 81 -6.92 5.23 22.18
C ALA A 81 -7.59 6.55 21.74
N LEU A 82 -7.29 7.05 20.54
CA LEU A 82 -7.93 8.24 19.98
C LEU A 82 -9.44 8.05 19.78
N LEU A 83 -9.88 6.86 19.36
CA LEU A 83 -11.29 6.51 19.26
C LEU A 83 -12.00 6.56 20.61
N HIS A 84 -11.35 6.00 21.64
CA HIS A 84 -11.87 6.05 23.00
C HIS A 84 -12.01 7.51 23.48
N ASP A 85 -10.95 8.30 23.34
CA ASP A 85 -10.96 9.71 23.74
C ASP A 85 -11.99 10.54 22.96
N GLY A 86 -12.16 10.27 21.67
CA GLY A 86 -13.18 10.88 20.82
C GLY A 86 -14.60 10.53 21.27
N ALA A 87 -14.85 9.25 21.60
CA ALA A 87 -16.13 8.82 22.17
C ALA A 87 -16.42 9.49 23.52
N ASP A 88 -15.39 9.73 24.33
CA ASP A 88 -15.48 10.44 25.60
C ASP A 88 -15.79 11.93 25.40
N ALA A 89 -15.18 12.57 24.39
CA ALA A 89 -15.48 13.95 24.01
C ALA A 89 -16.93 14.11 23.54
N ILE A 90 -17.47 13.16 22.76
CA ILE A 90 -18.89 13.13 22.38
C ILE A 90 -19.79 13.11 23.62
N ARG A 91 -19.47 12.27 24.62
CA ARG A 91 -20.27 12.19 25.86
C ARG A 91 -20.21 13.48 26.68
N ARG A 92 -19.11 14.22 26.61
CA ARG A 92 -18.97 15.56 27.22
C ARG A 92 -19.67 16.67 26.43
N GLY A 93 -20.10 16.39 25.18
CA GLY A 93 -20.67 17.38 24.27
C GLY A 93 -19.62 18.25 23.57
N ASP A 94 -18.34 17.94 23.71
CA ASP A 94 -17.25 18.67 23.06
C ASP A 94 -17.02 18.14 21.64
N ARG A 95 -17.82 18.65 20.70
CA ARG A 95 -17.85 18.17 19.32
C ARG A 95 -16.62 18.52 18.51
N ALA A 96 -16.05 19.71 18.73
CA ALA A 96 -14.87 20.15 18.01
C ALA A 96 -13.68 19.23 18.32
N GLU A 97 -13.50 18.92 19.61
CA GLU A 97 -12.45 18.00 20.04
C GLU A 97 -12.74 16.56 19.60
N ALA A 98 -13.99 16.10 19.69
CA ALA A 98 -14.37 14.79 19.20
C ALA A 98 -14.03 14.61 17.71
N ARG A 99 -14.37 15.59 16.86
CA ARG A 99 -14.08 15.54 15.43
C ARG A 99 -12.58 15.50 15.16
N ARG A 100 -11.80 16.34 15.85
CA ARG A 100 -10.34 16.37 15.75
C ARG A 100 -9.73 15.01 16.09
N LEU A 101 -10.14 14.39 17.19
CA LEU A 101 -9.63 13.09 17.63
C LEU A 101 -10.02 11.95 16.67
N LEU A 102 -11.24 11.98 16.13
CA LEU A 102 -11.72 10.98 15.17
C LEU A 102 -11.02 11.10 13.80
N ASP A 103 -10.80 12.32 13.31
CA ASP A 103 -10.00 12.58 12.10
C ASP A 103 -8.55 12.11 12.30
N GLU A 104 -7.98 12.36 13.49
CA GLU A 104 -6.64 11.89 13.85
C GLU A 104 -6.59 10.34 13.89
N ALA A 105 -7.58 9.68 14.49
CA ALA A 105 -7.69 8.22 14.50
C ALA A 105 -7.77 7.63 13.08
N MET A 106 -8.51 8.28 12.17
CA MET A 106 -8.60 7.87 10.77
C MET A 106 -7.25 7.96 10.07
N SER A 107 -6.48 9.02 10.31
CA SER A 107 -5.16 9.21 9.70
C SER A 107 -4.14 8.16 10.15
N HIS A 108 -4.28 7.63 11.37
CA HIS A 108 -3.47 6.54 11.90
C HIS A 108 -3.95 5.14 11.43
N GLY A 109 -5.01 5.08 10.62
CA GLY A 109 -5.53 3.81 10.09
C GLY A 109 -6.38 3.05 11.10
N GLY A 110 -7.08 3.76 11.99
CA GLY A 110 -8.10 3.17 12.86
C GLY A 110 -9.26 2.55 12.07
N PRO A 111 -10.10 1.74 12.72
CA PRO A 111 -11.21 1.03 12.08
C PRO A 111 -12.21 2.02 11.45
N SER A 112 -12.19 2.10 10.12
CA SER A 112 -12.95 3.10 9.35
C SER A 112 -14.44 3.12 9.67
N ASP A 113 -15.06 1.96 9.83
CA ASP A 113 -16.51 1.85 10.06
C ASP A 113 -16.92 2.46 11.42
N GLU A 114 -16.11 2.25 12.45
CA GLU A 114 -16.36 2.77 13.80
C GLU A 114 -16.10 4.28 13.86
N VAL A 115 -15.01 4.75 13.25
CA VAL A 115 -14.72 6.18 13.11
C VAL A 115 -15.85 6.91 12.38
N LEU A 116 -16.33 6.36 11.25
CA LEU A 116 -17.42 6.94 10.48
C LEU A 116 -18.74 6.98 11.25
N ALA A 117 -19.06 5.92 12.00
CA ALA A 117 -20.25 5.88 12.84
C ALA A 117 -20.21 6.93 13.97
N LEU A 118 -19.03 7.20 14.53
CA LEU A 118 -18.85 8.25 15.55
C LEU A 118 -18.88 9.65 14.95
N LEU A 119 -18.32 9.85 13.75
CA LEU A 119 -18.41 11.13 13.02
C LEU A 119 -19.85 11.48 12.65
N ASP A 120 -20.61 10.53 12.12
CA ASP A 120 -22.05 10.71 11.83
C ASP A 120 -22.84 11.08 13.10
N ARG A 121 -22.47 10.50 14.25
CA ARG A 121 -23.06 10.88 15.54
C ARG A 121 -22.72 12.32 15.93
N VAL A 122 -21.48 12.77 15.71
CA VAL A 122 -21.09 14.16 15.97
C VAL A 122 -21.89 15.13 15.09
N GLU A 123 -22.04 14.81 13.80
CA GLU A 123 -22.78 15.63 12.84
C GLU A 123 -24.27 15.75 13.23
N ARG A 124 -24.91 14.65 13.64
CA ARG A 124 -26.30 14.70 14.15
C ARG A 124 -26.45 15.55 15.41
N LEU A 125 -25.41 15.64 16.25
CA LEU A 125 -25.40 16.53 17.41
C LEU A 125 -25.21 18.00 17.03
N ASP A 126 -24.54 18.29 15.90
CA ASP A 126 -24.43 19.63 15.33
C ASP A 126 -25.80 20.15 14.88
N ASP A 127 -26.53 19.37 14.08
CA ASP A 127 -27.82 19.74 13.51
C ASP A 127 -28.89 20.11 14.55
N VAL A 128 -28.94 19.36 15.67
CA VAL A 128 -29.90 19.63 16.76
C VAL A 128 -29.65 20.97 17.42
N THR A 129 -28.40 21.43 17.48
CA THR A 129 -28.05 22.73 18.07
C THR A 129 -28.05 23.88 17.07
N GLY A 130 -27.78 23.63 15.79
CA GLY A 130 -27.83 24.63 14.72
C GLY A 130 -29.25 25.05 14.36
N ASN A 131 -30.22 24.13 14.45
CA ASN A 131 -31.64 24.42 14.15
C ASN A 131 -32.45 24.96 15.34
N GLY A 132 -31.84 25.17 16.51
CA GLY A 132 -32.52 25.68 17.71
C GLY A 132 -32.78 27.19 17.74
N VAL A 133 -32.37 27.95 16.73
CA VAL A 133 -32.55 29.43 16.65
C VAL A 133 -33.47 29.84 15.48
N GLY A 134 -34.12 28.87 14.82
CA GLY A 134 -35.19 29.14 13.87
C GLY A 134 -36.53 29.24 14.59
N GLU A 135 -36.96 30.49 14.82
CA GLU A 135 -38.27 30.89 15.33
C GLU A 135 -39.41 29.94 14.91
N SER A 136 -40.18 29.51 15.91
CA SER A 136 -41.51 29.00 15.72
C SER A 136 -42.38 30.12 15.12
N ASP A 137 -42.71 30.02 13.84
CA ASP A 137 -43.91 30.66 13.31
C ASP A 137 -44.84 29.57 12.78
N GLY A 138 -46.11 29.67 13.18
CA GLY A 138 -47.03 28.56 13.24
C GLY A 138 -47.52 28.09 11.88
N ASP A 139 -47.76 26.79 11.78
CA ASP A 139 -49.07 26.33 11.34
C ASP A 139 -49.28 24.88 11.78
N THR A 140 -50.17 24.68 12.74
CA THR A 140 -50.76 23.36 12.99
C THR A 140 -52.02 23.22 12.12
N PRO A 141 -51.99 22.42 11.05
CA PRO A 141 -53.21 21.86 10.51
C PRO A 141 -53.49 20.51 11.18
N ARG A 142 -54.56 20.50 11.98
CA ARG A 142 -55.15 19.31 12.59
C ARG A 142 -56.12 18.66 11.59
N LEU A 143 -55.87 17.37 11.29
CA LEU A 143 -56.75 16.29 10.78
C LEU A 143 -57.58 16.49 9.50
N VAL A 144 -57.42 15.56 8.54
CA VAL A 144 -58.52 14.71 8.02
C VAL A 144 -57.98 13.32 7.65
N LEU A 145 -58.60 12.28 8.19
CA LEU A 145 -58.49 10.90 7.72
C LEU A 145 -59.37 10.76 6.46
N ALA A 146 -58.76 10.63 5.28
CA ALA A 146 -59.47 10.32 4.05
C ALA A 146 -59.01 8.97 3.52
N THR A 147 -59.93 8.00 3.58
CA THR A 147 -59.82 6.68 2.99
C THR A 147 -59.99 6.77 1.46
N ASP A 148 -59.21 5.95 0.75
CA ASP A 148 -59.30 5.51 -0.64
C ASP A 148 -59.04 6.50 -1.80
N ALA A 149 -57.85 6.36 -2.41
CA ALA A 149 -57.68 6.30 -3.88
C ALA A 149 -56.33 5.62 -4.25
N PRO A 150 -56.28 4.87 -5.37
CA PRO A 150 -55.23 3.88 -5.65
C PRO A 150 -53.90 4.47 -6.13
N VAL A 151 -52.82 3.79 -5.73
CA VAL A 151 -51.43 4.04 -6.08
C VAL A 151 -51.19 3.82 -7.59
N PRO A 152 -50.64 4.78 -8.36
CA PRO A 152 -50.10 4.49 -9.68
C PRO A 152 -48.77 3.74 -9.52
N GLY A 153 -48.82 2.42 -9.69
CA GLY A 153 -47.63 1.60 -9.80
C GLY A 153 -46.81 2.00 -11.02
N ALA A 154 -45.65 2.62 -10.79
CA ALA A 154 -44.64 2.82 -11.80
C ALA A 154 -44.06 1.46 -12.20
N GLN A 155 -44.67 0.84 -13.20
CA GLN A 155 -44.14 -0.35 -13.85
C GLN A 155 -42.93 0.07 -14.69
N LEU A 156 -41.74 -0.13 -14.13
CA LEU A 156 -40.52 -0.08 -14.93
C LEU A 156 -40.57 -1.21 -15.97
N PRO A 157 -40.33 -0.92 -17.27
CA PRO A 157 -40.43 -1.91 -18.32
C PRO A 157 -39.37 -3.01 -18.11
N ARG A 158 -39.79 -4.27 -18.20
CA ARG A 158 -38.94 -5.47 -18.04
C ARG A 158 -37.70 -5.49 -18.95
N SER A 159 -37.62 -4.63 -19.96
CA SER A 159 -36.46 -4.46 -20.84
C SER A 159 -35.30 -3.66 -20.21
N VAL A 160 -35.54 -2.83 -19.19
CA VAL A 160 -34.47 -2.10 -18.47
C VAL A 160 -33.79 -2.98 -17.40
N LEU A 161 -34.53 -3.95 -16.83
CA LEU A 161 -34.00 -4.93 -15.88
C LEU A 161 -33.00 -5.92 -16.52
N LEU A 162 -33.14 -6.22 -17.81
CA LEU A 162 -32.21 -7.10 -18.54
C LEU A 162 -30.90 -6.39 -18.95
N ALA A 163 -30.95 -5.08 -19.25
CA ALA A 163 -29.76 -4.31 -19.59
C ALA A 163 -28.87 -4.01 -18.36
N CYS A 164 -29.47 -3.70 -17.19
CA CYS A 164 -28.72 -3.55 -15.94
C CYS A 164 -28.11 -4.87 -15.46
N GLY A 165 -28.76 -6.02 -15.72
CA GLY A 165 -28.23 -7.34 -15.37
C GLY A 165 -26.92 -7.67 -16.07
N VAL A 166 -26.77 -7.32 -17.36
CA VAL A 166 -25.53 -7.57 -18.13
C VAL A 166 -24.40 -6.64 -17.71
N ILE A 167 -24.69 -5.38 -17.37
CA ILE A 167 -23.67 -4.43 -16.87
C ILE A 167 -23.21 -4.82 -15.46
N VAL A 168 -24.12 -5.24 -14.58
CA VAL A 168 -23.77 -5.75 -13.25
C VAL A 168 -22.99 -7.06 -13.35
N LEU A 169 -23.35 -7.97 -14.26
CA LEU A 169 -22.60 -9.21 -14.48
C LEU A 169 -21.22 -8.94 -15.10
N ALA A 170 -21.11 -8.00 -16.04
CA ALA A 170 -19.83 -7.60 -16.62
C ALA A 170 -18.94 -6.90 -15.58
N ALA A 171 -19.50 -6.00 -14.76
CA ALA A 171 -18.80 -5.36 -13.64
C ALA A 171 -18.41 -6.38 -12.57
N LEU A 172 -19.24 -7.39 -12.30
CA LEU A 172 -18.93 -8.49 -11.39
C LEU A 172 -17.85 -9.40 -11.95
N VAL A 173 -17.86 -9.70 -13.26
CA VAL A 173 -16.81 -10.48 -13.93
C VAL A 173 -15.50 -9.69 -13.98
N ILE A 174 -15.53 -8.37 -14.19
CA ILE A 174 -14.35 -7.50 -14.14
C ILE A 174 -13.85 -7.36 -12.70
N ALA A 175 -14.72 -7.21 -11.70
CA ALA A 175 -14.36 -7.20 -10.28
C ALA A 175 -13.79 -8.56 -9.83
N LEU A 176 -14.36 -9.67 -10.31
CA LEU A 176 -13.89 -11.03 -10.03
C LEU A 176 -12.58 -11.34 -10.79
N ALA A 177 -12.38 -10.75 -11.97
CA ALA A 177 -11.12 -10.81 -12.72
C ALA A 177 -10.02 -9.96 -12.05
N MET A 178 -10.36 -8.78 -11.52
CA MET A 178 -9.47 -7.96 -10.70
C MET A 178 -9.09 -8.65 -9.38
N LEU A 179 -10.02 -9.41 -8.78
CA LEU A 179 -9.74 -10.31 -7.65
C LEU A 179 -8.80 -11.47 -8.01
N ARG A 180 -8.69 -11.82 -9.29
CA ARG A 180 -7.85 -12.92 -9.79
C ARG A 180 -6.41 -12.49 -10.10
N THR A 181 -6.17 -11.19 -10.28
CA THR A 181 -4.84 -10.59 -10.42
C THR A 181 -4.13 -10.31 -9.10
N GLY A 182 -4.85 -10.34 -7.96
CA GLY A 182 -4.28 -10.25 -6.61
C GLY A 182 -4.17 -11.61 -5.95
N TRP A 183 -2.95 -12.08 -5.69
CA TRP A 183 -2.67 -13.31 -4.93
C TRP A 183 -2.91 -13.11 -3.41
N GLU A 184 -3.92 -12.33 -3.02
CA GLU A 184 -4.14 -11.85 -1.65
C GLU A 184 -4.82 -12.89 -0.72
N PRO A 185 -5.92 -13.59 -1.09
CA PRO A 185 -6.67 -14.37 -0.09
C PRO A 185 -6.09 -15.77 0.22
N LEU A 186 -5.03 -16.20 -0.47
CA LEU A 186 -4.45 -17.54 -0.31
C LEU A 186 -3.12 -17.52 0.48
N VAL A 187 -2.40 -16.40 0.44
CA VAL A 187 -1.14 -16.21 1.20
C VAL A 187 -1.45 -15.99 2.68
N GLU A 188 -2.43 -15.15 3.02
CA GLU A 188 -2.85 -14.92 4.41
C GLU A 188 -3.35 -16.20 5.10
N ARG A 189 -4.27 -16.94 4.45
CA ARG A 189 -4.86 -18.16 5.04
C ARG A 189 -3.91 -19.35 5.17
N SER A 190 -2.81 -19.37 4.40
CA SER A 190 -1.82 -20.44 4.47
C SER A 190 -0.66 -20.11 5.41
N LEU A 191 -0.37 -18.83 5.63
CA LEU A 191 0.65 -18.38 6.59
C LEU A 191 0.10 -18.25 8.01
N ALA A 192 -1.13 -17.73 8.21
CA ALA A 192 -1.77 -17.66 9.54
C ALA A 192 -1.80 -19.04 10.21
N ARG A 193 -2.23 -20.09 9.47
CA ARG A 193 -2.27 -21.48 9.96
C ARG A 193 -0.90 -22.14 10.17
N ARG A 194 0.18 -21.59 9.63
CA ARG A 194 1.54 -22.17 9.73
C ARG A 194 2.40 -21.50 10.79
N PHE A 195 2.18 -20.20 11.06
CA PHE A 195 2.84 -19.50 12.16
C PHE A 195 2.18 -19.79 13.51
N ASP A 196 0.85 -19.97 13.58
CA ASP A 196 0.16 -20.41 14.81
C ASP A 196 0.68 -21.77 15.32
N ARG A 197 1.05 -22.67 14.40
CA ARG A 197 1.54 -24.01 14.76
C ARG A 197 3.00 -24.01 15.24
N ALA A 198 3.73 -22.92 15.02
CA ALA A 198 5.15 -22.80 15.40
C ALA A 198 5.34 -22.15 16.78
N ALA A 199 4.28 -21.66 17.42
CA ALA A 199 4.33 -20.95 18.70
C ALA A 199 4.60 -21.84 19.94
N THR A 200 4.79 -23.16 19.77
CA THR A 200 5.09 -24.08 20.90
C THR A 200 6.59 -24.34 21.12
N VAL A 201 7.47 -23.68 20.36
CA VAL A 201 8.93 -23.78 20.57
C VAL A 201 9.44 -22.42 21.05
N ALA A 202 10.08 -22.41 22.23
CA ALA A 202 10.69 -21.23 22.83
C ALA A 202 11.48 -20.41 21.78
N PRO A 203 11.35 -19.07 21.76
CA PRO A 203 11.98 -18.27 20.73
C PRO A 203 13.50 -18.42 20.83
N PRO A 204 14.21 -18.89 19.78
CA PRO A 204 15.64 -18.66 19.70
C PRO A 204 15.82 -17.14 19.72
N ALA A 205 16.74 -16.64 20.56
CA ALA A 205 17.09 -15.23 20.63
C ALA A 205 17.31 -14.72 19.20
N LEU A 206 16.31 -14.02 18.67
CA LEU A 206 16.35 -13.45 17.34
C LEU A 206 17.45 -12.40 17.42
N VAL A 207 18.60 -12.69 16.81
CA VAL A 207 19.63 -11.70 16.52
C VAL A 207 18.88 -10.53 15.89
N ALA A 208 18.74 -9.44 16.65
CA ALA A 208 17.96 -8.29 16.24
C ALA A 208 18.68 -7.67 15.04
N VAL A 209 18.27 -8.06 13.83
CA VAL A 209 18.86 -7.52 12.61
C VAL A 209 18.52 -6.03 12.59
N PRO A 210 19.52 -5.13 12.66
CA PRO A 210 19.25 -3.70 12.66
C PRO A 210 18.55 -3.34 11.34
N VAL A 211 17.50 -2.52 11.43
CA VAL A 211 16.90 -1.93 10.23
C VAL A 211 17.87 -0.85 9.74
N PRO A 212 18.30 -0.91 8.47
CA PRO A 212 19.20 0.09 7.90
C PRO A 212 18.54 1.45 7.93
N ARG A 213 19.33 2.51 8.01
CA ARG A 213 18.79 3.88 7.94
C ARG A 213 18.20 4.16 6.56
N ARG A 214 17.33 5.19 6.46
CA ARG A 214 16.74 5.58 5.17
C ARG A 214 17.79 5.92 4.12
N SER A 215 18.87 6.60 4.52
CA SER A 215 20.00 6.94 3.65
C SER A 215 20.83 5.72 3.23
N GLU A 216 21.04 4.77 4.14
CA GLU A 216 21.70 3.48 3.84
C GLU A 216 20.90 2.66 2.83
N ASN A 217 19.57 2.58 2.99
CA ASN A 217 18.68 1.91 2.04
C ASN A 217 18.70 2.59 0.66
N ALA A 218 18.66 3.93 0.63
CA ALA A 218 18.76 4.69 -0.62
C ALA A 218 20.09 4.43 -1.34
N LEU A 219 21.22 4.45 -0.61
CA LEU A 219 22.52 4.15 -1.17
C LEU A 219 22.61 2.71 -1.69
N ALA A 220 22.12 1.72 -0.92
CA ALA A 220 22.07 0.33 -1.34
C ALA A 220 21.23 0.14 -2.62
N ARG A 221 20.08 0.82 -2.73
CA ARG A 221 19.28 0.82 -3.96
C ARG A 221 20.01 1.45 -5.12
N ALA A 222 20.65 2.59 -4.92
CA ALA A 222 21.42 3.25 -5.97
C ALA A 222 22.51 2.32 -6.52
N ARG A 223 23.25 1.62 -5.64
CA ARG A 223 24.23 0.60 -6.06
C ARG A 223 23.58 -0.52 -6.88
N LEU A 224 22.41 -1.00 -6.49
CA LEU A 224 21.68 -2.04 -7.24
C LEU A 224 21.24 -1.54 -8.63
N LEU A 225 20.78 -0.29 -8.74
CA LEU A 225 20.42 0.32 -10.02
C LEU A 225 21.64 0.47 -10.94
N VAL A 226 22.77 0.92 -10.38
CA VAL A 226 24.04 1.02 -11.11
C VAL A 226 24.51 -0.35 -11.60
N ALA A 227 24.48 -1.38 -10.74
CA ALA A 227 24.82 -2.74 -11.12
C ALA A 227 23.88 -3.31 -12.20
N GLY A 228 22.62 -2.88 -12.20
CA GLY A 228 21.64 -3.20 -13.25
C GLY A 228 21.75 -2.35 -14.52
N GLY A 229 22.75 -1.47 -14.64
CA GLY A 229 22.95 -0.58 -15.79
C GLY A 229 21.98 0.61 -15.86
N LYS A 230 21.11 0.78 -14.87
CA LYS A 230 20.11 1.87 -14.79
C LYS A 230 20.72 3.14 -14.19
N LEU A 231 21.74 3.65 -14.85
CA LEU A 231 22.53 4.79 -14.39
C LEU A 231 21.69 6.07 -14.20
N ARG A 232 20.74 6.32 -15.12
CA ARG A 232 19.85 7.50 -15.04
C ARG A 232 18.91 7.44 -13.83
N ASP A 233 18.39 6.26 -13.52
CA ASP A 233 17.48 6.05 -12.39
C ASP A 233 18.21 6.12 -11.04
N ALA A 234 19.52 5.84 -11.02
CA ALA A 234 20.32 5.89 -9.81
C ALA A 234 20.58 7.33 -9.31
N LEU A 235 20.69 8.31 -10.23
CA LEU A 235 20.97 9.71 -9.88
C LEU A 235 19.93 10.35 -8.92
N PRO A 236 18.61 10.30 -9.18
CA PRO A 236 17.64 10.90 -8.27
C PRO A 236 17.62 10.21 -6.90
N VAL A 237 17.92 8.91 -6.84
CA VAL A 237 18.04 8.18 -5.56
C VAL A 237 19.23 8.70 -4.75
N LEU A 238 20.38 8.90 -5.39
CA LEU A 238 21.57 9.46 -4.73
C LEU A 238 21.36 10.91 -4.27
N GLU A 239 20.61 11.69 -5.05
CA GLU A 239 20.29 13.08 -4.72
C GLU A 239 19.37 13.21 -3.50
N SER A 240 18.53 12.21 -3.24
CA SER A 240 17.65 12.18 -2.07
C SER A 240 18.38 12.02 -0.73
N ILE A 241 19.67 11.63 -0.73
CA ILE A 241 20.49 11.44 0.48
C ILE A 241 20.91 12.82 1.03
N ARG A 242 20.56 13.09 2.30
CA ARG A 242 20.73 14.41 2.90
C ARG A 242 22.22 14.72 3.12
N PRO A 243 22.63 15.99 3.07
CA PRO A 243 24.01 16.39 3.38
C PRO A 243 24.47 16.01 4.78
N THR A 244 23.55 15.87 5.74
CA THR A 244 23.81 15.50 7.14
C THR A 244 23.95 14.00 7.36
N ASP A 245 23.65 13.17 6.34
CA ASP A 245 23.71 11.71 6.48
C ASP A 245 25.17 11.22 6.42
N PRO A 246 25.54 10.19 7.20
CA PRO A 246 26.92 9.65 7.20
C PRO A 246 27.31 9.09 5.82
N GLU A 247 26.34 8.56 5.08
CA GLU A 247 26.50 7.97 3.75
C GLU A 247 26.73 9.02 2.64
N ARG A 248 26.65 10.32 2.96
CA ARG A 248 26.71 11.39 1.96
C ARG A 248 28.02 11.38 1.17
N ALA A 249 29.15 11.21 1.85
CA ALA A 249 30.45 11.21 1.21
C ALA A 249 30.58 10.08 0.18
N GLU A 250 29.98 8.93 0.46
CA GLU A 250 29.97 7.80 -0.47
C GLU A 250 28.97 8.02 -1.61
N ALA A 251 27.78 8.55 -1.32
CA ALA A 251 26.79 8.91 -2.33
C ALA A 251 27.34 9.89 -3.36
N ASP A 252 28.10 10.89 -2.94
CA ASP A 252 28.74 11.87 -3.83
C ASP A 252 29.80 11.24 -4.73
N ARG A 253 30.60 10.29 -4.20
CA ARG A 253 31.57 9.52 -5.00
C ARG A 253 30.86 8.69 -6.07
N LEU A 254 29.85 7.92 -5.68
CA LEU A 254 29.08 7.08 -6.61
C LEU A 254 28.37 7.93 -7.66
N ARG A 255 27.85 9.10 -7.28
CA ARG A 255 27.24 10.05 -8.23
C ARG A 255 28.25 10.51 -9.28
N ALA A 256 29.46 10.88 -8.87
CA ALA A 256 30.51 11.29 -9.80
C ALA A 256 30.90 10.15 -10.76
N ASP A 257 30.97 8.91 -10.28
CA ASP A 257 31.20 7.72 -11.11
C ASP A 257 30.09 7.52 -12.15
N VAL A 258 28.83 7.56 -11.71
CA VAL A 258 27.66 7.41 -12.58
C VAL A 258 27.60 8.51 -13.64
N GLN A 259 27.86 9.76 -13.27
CA GLN A 259 27.90 10.88 -14.21
C GLN A 259 29.02 10.71 -15.25
N ARG A 260 30.23 10.28 -14.84
CA ARG A 260 31.31 9.95 -15.78
C ARG A 260 30.91 8.87 -16.76
N GLN A 261 30.29 7.80 -16.29
CA GLN A 261 29.81 6.70 -17.14
C GLN A 261 28.73 7.18 -18.13
N LEU A 262 27.78 8.00 -17.68
CA LEU A 262 26.74 8.56 -18.55
C LEU A 262 27.31 9.48 -19.65
N ILE A 263 28.33 10.28 -19.33
CA ILE A 263 29.02 11.11 -20.33
C ILE A 263 29.74 10.21 -21.34
N ALA A 264 30.42 9.15 -20.88
CA ALA A 264 31.13 8.21 -21.73
C ALA A 264 30.20 7.44 -22.69
N LEU A 265 28.97 7.16 -22.27
CA LEU A 265 27.96 6.49 -23.09
C LEU A 265 27.35 7.39 -24.20
N GLY A 266 27.58 8.71 -24.14
CA GLY A 266 27.06 9.67 -25.09
C GLY A 266 25.52 9.81 -25.08
N PRO A 267 24.96 10.83 -25.73
CA PRO A 267 23.51 10.91 -25.95
C PRO A 267 23.09 9.79 -26.91
N LEU A 268 22.25 8.85 -26.44
CA LEU A 268 21.47 8.01 -27.37
C LEU A 268 20.65 8.95 -28.27
N PRO A 269 20.65 8.77 -29.60
CA PRO A 269 19.84 9.60 -30.49
C PRO A 269 18.38 9.45 -30.06
N THR A 270 17.81 10.54 -29.53
CA THR A 270 16.38 10.66 -29.32
C THR A 270 15.73 10.44 -30.67
N ALA A 271 15.00 9.33 -30.84
CA ALA A 271 14.23 9.07 -32.04
C ALA A 271 13.39 10.32 -32.32
N ALA A 272 13.74 11.03 -33.40
CA ALA A 272 13.05 12.23 -33.80
C ALA A 272 11.57 11.86 -34.00
N SER A 273 10.69 12.47 -33.20
CA SER A 273 9.25 12.43 -33.45
C SER A 273 9.03 12.83 -34.91
N PRO A 274 8.31 12.05 -35.72
CA PRO A 274 8.02 12.45 -37.08
C PRO A 274 7.25 13.76 -36.99
N ARG A 275 7.89 14.84 -37.47
CA ARG A 275 7.24 16.12 -37.71
C ARG A 275 6.01 15.83 -38.57
N GLN A 276 4.85 15.98 -37.95
CA GLN A 276 3.58 16.10 -38.63
C GLN A 276 3.73 17.22 -39.65
N LEU A 277 3.82 16.83 -40.91
CA LEU A 277 3.79 17.71 -42.07
C LEU A 277 2.36 18.24 -42.20
N ASP A 278 2.00 19.18 -41.33
CA ASP A 278 0.85 20.04 -41.55
C ASP A 278 1.33 21.28 -42.29
N GLY A 279 0.83 21.43 -43.51
CA GLY A 279 0.73 22.71 -44.17
C GLY A 279 1.30 22.75 -45.58
N VAL A 280 0.66 23.61 -46.38
CA VAL A 280 0.98 24.03 -47.76
C VAL A 280 0.25 23.10 -48.75
N VAL A 281 -0.81 23.53 -49.45
CA VAL A 281 -0.94 24.68 -50.37
C VAL A 281 -2.45 24.95 -50.68
N PRO A 282 -2.82 26.19 -51.07
CA PRO A 282 -4.20 26.72 -51.09
C PRO A 282 -5.07 26.36 -52.31
#